data_AF-A0AB39FA23-F1
#
_entry.id   AF-A0AB39FA23-F1
#
_cell.length_a   1.000
_cell.length_b   1.000
_cell.length_c   1.000
_cell.angle_alpha   90.00
_cell.angle_beta   90.00
_cell.angle_gamma   90.00
#
_symmetry.space_group_name_H-M   'P 1'
#
loop_
_entity.id
_entity.type
_entity.pdbx_description
1 polymer ?
#
loop_
_entity_poly.entity_id
_entity_poly.type
_entity_poly.pdbx_seq_one_letter_code
_entity_poly.pdbx_strand_id
1 'polypeptide(L)'
;MSNKPETPAAQIEAEEFAKQAVQQYLNACRMSNRNQMGNYLMKLCSVAGVMMALAEGSEDAAQRLEATAAFIRRKMPDTPARMEPLQ
;
A
#
# COMPACT_ATOMS: atom_id res chain seq x y z
N MET A 1 17.88 -14.49 -23.26
CA MET A 1 17.36 -13.41 -22.40
C MET A 1 16.56 -12.48 -23.30
N SER A 2 15.23 -12.58 -23.28
CA SER A 2 14.37 -11.80 -24.17
C SER A 2 14.15 -10.43 -23.54
N ASN A 3 14.81 -9.40 -24.08
CA ASN A 3 14.51 -8.01 -23.78
C ASN A 3 13.22 -7.63 -24.53
N LYS A 4 12.06 -7.83 -23.89
CA LYS A 4 10.84 -7.17 -24.32
C LYS A 4 10.78 -5.83 -23.57
N PRO A 5 10.59 -4.68 -24.23
CA PRO A 5 10.29 -3.46 -23.50
C PRO A 5 8.97 -3.71 -22.76
N GLU A 6 9.04 -3.80 -21.43
CA GLU A 6 7.86 -4.01 -20.60
C GLU A 6 7.00 -2.75 -20.72
N THR A 7 5.85 -2.89 -21.40
CA THR A 7 4.81 -1.87 -21.38
C THR A 7 4.45 -1.59 -19.92
N PRO A 8 4.13 -0.34 -19.53
CA PRO A 8 3.67 -0.06 -18.18
C PRO A 8 2.56 -1.02 -17.75
N ALA A 9 2.67 -1.55 -16.54
CA ALA A 9 1.70 -2.47 -15.99
C ALA A 9 0.28 -1.87 -16.04
N ALA A 10 -0.72 -2.71 -16.31
CA ALA A 10 -2.12 -2.29 -16.20
C ALA A 10 -2.46 -1.98 -14.73
N GLN A 11 -3.50 -1.18 -14.47
CA GLN A 11 -3.89 -0.82 -13.10
C GLN A 11 -4.13 -2.04 -12.19
N ILE A 12 -4.82 -3.06 -12.72
CA ILE A 12 -5.10 -4.31 -11.99
C ILE A 12 -3.80 -5.05 -11.65
N GLU A 13 -2.87 -5.09 -12.60
CA GLU A 13 -1.57 -5.75 -12.41
C GLU A 13 -0.72 -5.01 -11.37
N ALA A 14 -0.71 -3.68 -11.41
CA ALA A 14 -0.04 -2.85 -10.41
C ALA A 14 -0.64 -3.04 -9.01
N GLU A 15 -1.97 -3.23 -8.89
CA GLU A 15 -2.64 -3.52 -7.62
C GLU A 15 -2.20 -4.88 -7.05
N GLU A 16 -2.12 -5.91 -7.88
CA GLU A 16 -1.64 -7.23 -7.46
C GLU A 16 -0.18 -7.20 -7.00
N PHE A 17 0.67 -6.47 -7.73
CA PHE A 17 2.06 -6.25 -7.29
C PHE A 17 2.13 -5.50 -5.96
N ALA A 18 1.28 -4.50 -5.76
CA ALA A 18 1.21 -3.77 -4.49
C ALA A 18 0.79 -4.69 -3.33
N LYS A 19 -0.22 -5.55 -3.51
CA LYS A 19 -0.65 -6.54 -2.50
C LYS A 19 0.49 -7.48 -2.11
N GLN A 20 1.22 -8.00 -3.11
CA GLN A 20 2.37 -8.89 -2.88
C GLN A 20 3.48 -8.17 -2.11
N ALA A 21 3.82 -6.94 -2.50
CA ALA A 21 4.84 -6.14 -1.81
C ALA A 21 4.46 -5.85 -0.35
N VAL A 22 3.19 -5.51 -0.09
CA VAL A 22 2.66 -5.31 1.28
C VAL A 22 2.80 -6.60 2.09
N GLN A 23 2.41 -7.76 1.53
CA GLN A 23 2.52 -9.04 2.22
C GLN A 23 3.97 -9.39 2.57
N GLN A 24 4.89 -9.22 1.61
CA GLN A 24 6.32 -9.46 1.81
C GLN A 24 6.89 -8.54 2.89
N TYR A 25 6.54 -7.25 2.86
CA TYR A 25 6.94 -6.27 3.85
C TYR A 25 6.46 -6.64 5.27
N LEU A 26 5.18 -7.00 5.42
CA LEU A 26 4.61 -7.39 6.71
C LEU A 26 5.26 -8.67 7.26
N ASN A 27 5.54 -9.65 6.41
CA ASN A 27 6.26 -10.86 6.80
C ASN A 27 7.69 -10.52 7.27
N ALA A 28 8.38 -9.63 6.56
CA ALA A 28 9.72 -9.17 6.94
C ALA A 28 9.75 -8.41 8.27
N CYS A 29 8.64 -7.75 8.65
CA CYS A 29 8.51 -7.05 9.92
C CYS A 29 8.40 -7.98 11.14
N ARG A 30 8.28 -9.32 10.94
CA ARG A 30 8.25 -10.35 12.00
C ARG A 30 7.36 -9.97 13.19
N MET A 31 6.15 -9.51 12.89
CA MET A 31 5.20 -9.04 13.90
C MET A 31 4.91 -10.13 14.93
N SER A 32 4.96 -9.77 16.21
CA SER A 32 4.59 -10.65 17.31
C SER A 32 3.15 -10.44 17.77
N ASN A 33 2.55 -9.30 17.40
CA ASN A 33 1.18 -8.94 17.77
C ASN A 33 0.48 -8.21 16.61
N ARG A 34 -0.78 -8.59 16.33
CA ARG A 34 -1.64 -7.97 15.32
C ARG A 34 -1.79 -6.46 15.50
N ASN A 35 -1.79 -5.95 16.73
CA ASN A 35 -1.91 -4.52 17.00
C ASN A 35 -0.72 -3.70 16.45
N GLN A 36 0.39 -4.35 16.08
CA GLN A 36 1.54 -3.71 15.45
C GLN A 36 1.34 -3.48 13.95
N MET A 37 0.40 -4.18 13.31
CA MET A 37 0.20 -4.14 11.86
C MET A 37 -0.11 -2.75 11.34
N GLY A 38 -0.97 -2.00 12.06
CA GLY A 38 -1.29 -0.62 11.70
C GLY A 38 -0.05 0.29 11.67
N ASN A 39 0.85 0.13 12.64
CA ASN A 39 2.08 0.93 12.71
C ASN A 39 3.03 0.64 11.54
N TYR A 40 3.20 -0.64 11.19
CA TYR A 40 4.03 -1.04 10.05
C TYR A 40 3.41 -0.62 8.72
N LEU A 41 2.10 -0.82 8.53
CA LEU A 41 1.39 -0.35 7.32
C LEU A 41 1.48 1.18 7.19
N MET A 42 1.37 1.92 8.29
CA MET A 42 1.54 3.38 8.26
C MET A 42 2.98 3.78 7.90
N LYS A 43 3.99 3.03 8.35
CA LYS A 43 5.37 3.25 7.93
C LYS A 43 5.55 3.02 6.43
N LEU A 44 4.99 1.94 5.88
CA LEU A 44 5.01 1.66 4.44
C LEU A 44 4.30 2.77 3.64
N CYS A 45 3.11 3.18 4.09
CA CYS A 45 2.35 4.29 3.51
C CYS A 45 3.16 5.61 3.51
N SER A 46 3.82 5.92 4.62
CA SER A 46 4.66 7.12 4.76
C SER A 46 5.83 7.11 3.77
N VAL A 47 6.53 5.98 3.61
CA VAL A 47 7.64 5.87 2.64
C VAL A 47 7.11 6.00 1.21
N ALA A 48 6.00 5.33 0.89
CA ALA A 48 5.37 5.46 -0.44
C ALA A 48 4.96 6.91 -0.74
N GLY A 49 4.39 7.62 0.23
CA GLY A 49 4.03 9.03 0.11
C GLY A 49 5.24 9.94 -0.14
N VAL A 50 6.37 9.70 0.53
CA VAL A 50 7.62 10.44 0.26
C VAL A 50 8.14 10.16 -1.15
N MET A 51 8.12 8.90 -1.59
CA MET A 51 8.54 8.55 -2.96
C MET A 51 7.64 9.17 -4.02
N MET A 52 6.33 9.28 -3.75
CA MET A 52 5.38 10.00 -4.59
C MET A 52 5.73 11.50 -4.64
N ALA A 53 5.98 12.12 -3.49
CA ALA A 53 6.38 13.53 -3.43
C ALA A 53 7.69 13.82 -4.19
N LEU A 54 8.64 12.87 -4.19
CA LEU A 54 9.86 12.96 -5.01
C LEU A 54 9.59 12.85 -6.51
N ALA A 55 8.53 12.14 -6.92
CA ALA A 55 8.20 11.90 -8.32
C ALA A 55 7.35 13.02 -8.94
N GLU A 56 6.37 13.56 -8.19
CA GLU A 56 5.38 14.53 -8.72
C GLU A 56 5.26 15.83 -7.92
N GLY A 57 5.98 15.97 -6.80
CA GLY A 57 5.91 17.12 -5.92
C GLY A 57 5.04 16.89 -4.69
N SER A 58 5.31 17.64 -3.60
CA SER A 58 4.70 17.39 -2.29
C SER A 58 3.21 17.70 -2.24
N GLU A 59 2.75 18.72 -2.97
CA GLU A 59 1.34 19.15 -2.98
C GLU A 59 0.45 18.08 -3.63
N ASP A 60 0.80 17.64 -4.84
CA ASP A 60 0.04 16.62 -5.57
C ASP A 60 0.04 15.28 -4.80
N ALA A 61 1.19 14.89 -4.24
CA ALA A 61 1.29 13.69 -3.42
C ALA A 61 0.39 13.77 -2.17
N ALA A 62 0.35 14.94 -1.50
CA ALA A 62 -0.52 15.15 -0.35
C ALA A 62 -2.00 15.05 -0.74
N GLN A 63 -2.42 15.70 -1.82
CA GLN A 63 -3.81 15.63 -2.30
C GLN A 63 -4.25 14.20 -2.65
N ARG A 64 -3.37 13.41 -3.27
CA ARG A 64 -3.66 11.99 -3.54
C ARG A 64 -3.85 11.18 -2.26
N LEU A 65 -2.98 11.38 -1.26
CA LEU A 65 -3.11 10.69 0.04
C LEU A 65 -4.37 11.10 0.79
N GLU A 66 -4.74 12.38 0.75
CA GLU A 66 -5.99 12.88 1.32
C GLU A 66 -7.22 12.27 0.63
N ALA A 67 -7.20 12.16 -0.70
CA ALA A 67 -8.25 11.49 -1.46
C ALA A 67 -8.36 10.00 -1.09
N THR A 68 -7.23 9.31 -0.90
CA THR A 68 -7.22 7.91 -0.41
C THR A 68 -7.80 7.81 1.00
N ALA A 69 -7.43 8.72 1.90
CA ALA A 69 -7.99 8.75 3.26
C ALA A 69 -9.51 8.99 3.25
N ALA A 70 -9.98 9.89 2.39
CA ALA A 70 -11.41 10.13 2.19
C ALA A 70 -12.14 8.90 1.62
N PHE A 71 -11.52 8.18 0.67
CA PHE A 71 -12.05 6.91 0.16
C PHE A 71 -12.20 5.88 1.28
N ILE A 72 -11.15 5.66 2.08
CA ILE A 72 -11.15 4.70 3.19
C ILE A 72 -12.32 5.02 4.14
N ARG A 73 -12.45 6.28 4.56
CA ARG A 73 -13.53 6.73 5.44
C ARG A 73 -14.93 6.47 4.89
N ARG A 74 -15.10 6.52 3.56
CA ARG A 74 -16.41 6.36 2.90
C ARG A 74 -16.77 4.92 2.56
N LYS A 75 -15.77 4.07 2.33
CA LYS A 75 -15.96 2.77 1.66
C LYS A 75 -15.48 1.57 2.48
N MET A 76 -14.62 1.77 3.47
CA MET A 76 -14.14 0.67 4.31
C MET A 76 -15.01 0.54 5.56
N PRO A 77 -15.17 -0.69 6.11
CA PRO A 77 -15.94 -0.89 7.33
C PRO A 77 -15.24 -0.28 8.55
N ASP A 78 -16.03 0.28 9.48
CA ASP A 78 -15.52 0.85 10.74
C ASP A 78 -14.91 -0.21 11.67
N THR A 79 -15.37 -1.46 11.54
CA THR A 79 -14.82 -2.58 12.28
C THR A 79 -13.77 -3.29 11.42
N PRO A 80 -12.52 -3.45 11.92
CA PRO A 80 -11.48 -4.18 11.20
C PRO A 80 -11.99 -5.58 10.80
N ALA A 81 -11.72 -5.98 9.56
CA ALA A 81 -12.08 -7.31 9.09
C ALA A 81 -11.50 -8.37 10.04
N ARG A 82 -12.27 -9.44 10.31
CA ARG A 82 -11.73 -10.62 10.97
C ARG A 82 -10.75 -11.25 9.99
N MET A 83 -9.46 -11.09 10.27
CA MET A 83 -8.41 -11.76 9.52
C MET A 83 -8.39 -13.20 10.03
N GLU A 84 -9.26 -14.04 9.46
CA GLU A 84 -8.99 -15.47 9.38
C GLU A 84 -7.63 -15.66 8.66
N PRO A 85 -6.97 -16.83 8.78
CA PRO A 85 -5.71 -17.06 8.07
C PRO A 85 -5.87 -16.67 6.59
N LEU A 86 -5.01 -15.76 6.12
CA LEU A 86 -4.88 -15.46 4.69
C LEU A 86 -4.50 -16.79 4.04
N GLN A 87 -5.46 -17.47 3.40
CA GLN A 87 -5.23 -18.68 2.62
C GLN A 87 -4.70 -18.32 1.24
#